data_AF-A0A917X1F0-F1
#
_entry.id   AF-A0A917X1F0-F1
#
_cell.length_a   1.000
_cell.length_b   1.000
_cell.length_c   1.000
_cell.angle_alpha   90.00
_cell.angle_beta   90.00
_cell.angle_gamma   90.00
#
_symmetry.space_group_name_H-M   'P 1'
#
loop_
_entity.id
_entity.type
_entity.pdbx_description
1 polymer ?
#
loop_
_entity_poly.entity_id
_entity_poly.type
_entity_poly.pdbx_seq_one_letter_code
_entity_poly.pdbx_strand_id
1 'polypeptide(L)'
;MSVDVDRLPPTQYLILEILAARYRLGEHTWSFPSRLGAAGEALAALGLIVWTSHPAPDARRAWLTDAGKAAMLTGDYQPPDVVRQRDKAQDQLARIVRAGERWGGPHNDEIIRILTDRDEEHL
;
A
#
# COMPACT_ATOMS: atom_id res chain seq x y z
N MET A 1 -4.57 22.01 -4.25
CA MET A 1 -4.88 21.57 -2.87
C MET A 1 -4.80 20.07 -2.84
N SER A 2 -3.89 19.49 -2.05
CA SER A 2 -3.85 18.03 -1.83
C SER A 2 -4.87 17.68 -0.75
N VAL A 3 -5.80 16.77 -1.04
CA VAL A 3 -6.72 16.23 -0.02
C VAL A 3 -5.95 15.22 0.82
N ASP A 4 -5.99 15.38 2.14
CA ASP A 4 -5.47 14.39 3.08
C ASP A 4 -6.47 13.22 3.19
N VAL A 5 -6.20 12.14 2.47
CA VAL A 5 -7.10 10.98 2.37
C VAL A 5 -7.22 10.21 3.67
N ASP A 6 -6.22 10.26 4.55
CA ASP A 6 -6.19 9.53 5.82
C ASP A 6 -7.15 10.10 6.86
N ARG A 7 -7.61 11.34 6.64
CA ARG A 7 -8.60 12.03 7.49
C ARG A 7 -10.03 11.90 7.00
N LEU A 8 -10.27 11.19 5.91
CA LEU A 8 -11.61 10.97 5.40
C LEU A 8 -12.42 10.07 6.35
N PRO A 9 -13.75 10.23 6.40
CA PRO A 9 -14.62 9.27 7.07
C PRO A 9 -14.36 7.84 6.58
N PRO A 10 -14.44 6.81 7.45
CA PRO A 10 -14.05 5.44 7.09
C PRO A 10 -14.72 4.89 5.84
N THR A 11 -16.00 5.19 5.64
CA THR A 11 -16.75 4.78 4.44
C THR A 11 -16.22 5.43 3.16
N GLN A 12 -15.83 6.70 3.22
CA GLN A 12 -15.28 7.42 2.07
C GLN A 12 -13.89 6.86 1.71
N TYR A 13 -13.04 6.64 2.71
CA TYR A 13 -11.75 6.01 2.54
C TYR A 13 -11.88 4.62 1.90
N LEU A 14 -12.81 3.78 2.39
CA LEU A 14 -13.02 2.43 1.86
C LEU A 14 -13.49 2.43 0.39
N ILE A 15 -14.33 3.40 -0.01
CA ILE A 15 -14.74 3.55 -1.42
C ILE A 15 -13.52 3.85 -2.31
N LEU A 16 -12.63 4.74 -1.86
CA LEU A 16 -11.41 5.08 -2.58
C LEU A 16 -10.45 3.88 -2.68
N GLU A 17 -10.25 3.14 -1.59
CA GLU A 17 -9.42 1.93 -1.57
C GLU A 17 -9.93 0.87 -2.55
N ILE A 18 -11.25 0.63 -2.58
CA ILE A 18 -11.86 -0.31 -3.52
C ILE A 18 -11.62 0.14 -4.96
N LEU A 19 -11.85 1.42 -5.26
CA LEU A 19 -11.62 1.95 -6.61
C LEU A 19 -10.14 1.89 -7.01
N ALA A 20 -9.22 2.16 -6.09
CA ALA A 20 -7.79 2.07 -6.32
C ALA A 20 -7.35 0.63 -6.58
N ALA A 21 -7.84 -0.33 -5.79
CA ALA A 21 -7.60 -1.76 -6.01
C ALA A 21 -8.13 -2.23 -7.38
N ARG A 22 -9.34 -1.82 -7.75
CA ARG A 22 -9.96 -2.14 -9.06
C ARG A 22 -9.17 -1.56 -10.21
N TYR A 23 -8.76 -0.30 -10.09
CA TYR A 23 -7.93 0.36 -11.09
C TYR A 23 -6.61 -0.38 -11.32
N ARG A 24 -5.94 -0.83 -10.25
CA ARG A 24 -4.71 -1.63 -10.35
C ARG A 24 -4.91 -2.97 -11.07
N LEU A 25 -6.13 -3.51 -11.07
CA LEU A 25 -6.53 -4.72 -11.79
C LEU A 25 -7.00 -4.45 -13.23
N GLY A 26 -6.90 -3.21 -13.72
CA GLY A 26 -7.36 -2.80 -15.05
C GLY A 26 -8.87 -2.53 -15.13
N GLU A 27 -9.58 -2.55 -14.00
CA GLU A 27 -11.01 -2.29 -13.94
C GLU A 27 -11.25 -0.83 -13.48
N HIS A 28 -11.41 0.08 -14.44
CA HIS A 28 -11.39 1.52 -14.17
C HIS A 28 -12.68 2.05 -13.54
N THR A 29 -13.76 1.26 -13.58
CA THR A 29 -15.08 1.63 -13.05
C THR A 29 -15.60 0.52 -12.16
N TRP A 30 -16.32 0.89 -11.10
CA TRP A 30 -16.94 -0.08 -10.20
C TRP A 30 -18.36 0.34 -9.81
N SER A 31 -19.18 -0.64 -9.45
CA SER A 31 -20.56 -0.44 -9.01
C SER A 31 -20.66 -0.56 -7.48
N PHE A 32 -21.31 0.41 -6.86
CA PHE A 32 -21.56 0.47 -5.42
C PHE A 32 -23.06 0.46 -5.13
N PRO A 33 -23.50 -0.05 -3.97
CA PRO A 33 -24.89 0.03 -3.56
C PRO A 33 -25.29 1.47 -3.24
N SER A 34 -26.52 1.85 -3.59
CA SER A 34 -27.03 3.23 -3.49
C SER A 34 -27.10 3.76 -2.05
N ARG A 35 -27.13 2.87 -1.05
CA ARG A 35 -27.02 3.25 0.37
C ARG A 35 -25.75 4.02 0.71
N LEU A 36 -24.71 3.94 -0.13
CA LEU A 36 -23.48 4.70 0.01
C LEU A 36 -23.55 6.08 -0.66
N GLY A 37 -24.73 6.51 -1.11
CA GLY A 37 -24.96 7.75 -1.86
C GLY A 37 -24.31 8.97 -1.22
N ALA A 38 -24.57 9.23 0.07
CA ALA A 38 -24.01 10.39 0.77
C ALA A 38 -22.47 10.41 0.80
N ALA A 39 -21.84 9.24 0.97
CA ALA A 39 -20.37 9.13 0.96
C ALA A 39 -19.81 9.32 -0.45
N GLY A 40 -20.46 8.74 -1.47
CA GLY A 40 -20.06 8.90 -2.86
C GLY A 40 -20.22 10.34 -3.37
N GLU A 41 -21.30 11.02 -2.98
CA GLU A 41 -21.53 12.43 -3.31
C GLU A 41 -20.52 13.35 -2.62
N ALA A 42 -20.17 13.09 -1.35
CA ALA A 42 -19.12 13.84 -0.67
C ALA A 42 -17.75 13.69 -1.36
N LEU A 43 -17.38 12.48 -1.78
CA LEU A 43 -16.14 12.23 -2.53
C LEU A 43 -16.15 12.90 -3.92
N ALA A 44 -17.31 12.90 -4.59
CA ALA A 44 -17.48 13.60 -5.85
C ALA A 44 -17.37 15.12 -5.68
N ALA A 45 -17.92 15.67 -4.58
CA ALA A 45 -17.78 17.09 -4.24
C ALA A 45 -16.32 17.48 -3.94
N LEU A 46 -15.52 16.55 -3.40
CA LEU A 46 -14.07 16.70 -3.24
C LEU A 46 -13.29 16.53 -4.56
N GLY A 47 -13.96 16.18 -5.66
CA GLY A 47 -13.34 15.97 -6.97
C GLY A 47 -12.48 14.71 -7.06
N LEU A 48 -12.61 13.76 -6.12
CA LEU A 48 -11.79 12.55 -6.07
C LEU A 48 -12.36 11.41 -6.92
N ILE A 49 -13.68 11.38 -7.08
CA ILE A 49 -14.37 10.37 -7.88
C ILE A 49 -15.39 11.04 -8.80
N VAL A 50 -15.78 10.33 -9.85
CA VAL A 50 -17.08 10.56 -10.48
C VAL A 50 -18.09 9.60 -9.87
N TRP A 51 -19.29 10.07 -9.57
CA TRP A 51 -20.37 9.30 -8.97
C TRP A 51 -21.67 9.47 -9.78
N THR A 52 -22.14 8.41 -10.43
CA THR A 52 -23.28 8.48 -11.37
C THR A 52 -24.26 7.32 -11.20
N SER A 53 -25.43 7.44 -11.83
CA SER A 53 -26.46 6.40 -11.87
C SER A 53 -25.98 5.14 -12.58
N HIS A 54 -26.37 3.97 -12.06
CA HIS A 54 -26.23 2.68 -12.76
C HIS A 54 -27.60 2.27 -13.33
N PRO A 55 -27.66 1.53 -14.47
CA PRO A 55 -28.93 1.02 -15.00
C PRO A 55 -29.65 0.02 -14.10
N ALA A 56 -28.90 -0.63 -13.21
CA ALA A 56 -29.45 -1.56 -12.23
C ALA A 56 -30.07 -0.76 -11.06
N PRO A 57 -31.27 -1.14 -10.60
CA PRO A 57 -31.85 -0.55 -9.40
C PRO A 57 -30.89 -0.72 -8.21
N ASP A 58 -30.90 0.26 -7.32
CA ASP A 58 -30.07 0.30 -6.12
C ASP A 58 -28.55 0.28 -6.33
N ALA A 59 -28.06 0.58 -7.54
CA ALA A 59 -26.63 0.71 -7.81
C ALA A 59 -26.23 2.11 -8.32
N ARG A 60 -25.01 2.51 -7.96
CA ARG A 60 -24.31 3.70 -8.44
C ARG A 60 -23.00 3.25 -9.07
N ARG A 61 -22.59 3.93 -10.14
CA ARG A 61 -21.30 3.70 -10.79
C ARG A 61 -20.31 4.77 -10.36
N ALA A 62 -19.06 4.36 -10.12
CA ALA A 62 -18.00 5.26 -9.75
C ALA A 62 -16.65 4.91 -10.38
N TRP A 63 -15.80 5.93 -10.54
CA TRP A 63 -14.40 5.79 -10.93
C TRP A 63 -13.55 6.92 -10.36
N LEU A 64 -12.24 6.71 -10.23
CA LEU A 64 -11.30 7.75 -9.78
C LEU A 64 -11.16 8.82 -10.86
N THR A 65 -11.20 10.09 -10.45
CA THR A 65 -10.69 11.21 -11.26
C THR A 65 -9.17 11.17 -11.30
N ASP A 66 -8.54 12.05 -12.08
CA ASP A 66 -7.08 12.16 -12.05
C ASP A 66 -6.56 12.64 -10.69
N ALA A 67 -7.31 13.50 -9.98
CA ALA A 67 -7.00 13.87 -8.60
C ALA A 67 -7.13 12.68 -7.65
N GLY A 68 -8.16 11.84 -7.80
CA GLY A 68 -8.33 10.62 -7.02
C GLY A 68 -7.23 9.59 -7.29
N LYS A 69 -6.80 9.44 -8.55
CA LYS A 69 -5.65 8.60 -8.91
C LYS A 69 -4.38 9.12 -8.28
N ALA A 70 -4.10 10.42 -8.39
CA ALA A 70 -2.93 11.02 -7.79
C ALA A 70 -2.91 10.86 -6.26
N ALA A 71 -4.07 10.89 -5.60
CA ALA A 71 -4.18 10.71 -4.15
C ALA A 71 -4.01 9.25 -3.70
N MET A 72 -4.51 8.28 -4.48
CA MET A 72 -4.60 6.87 -4.05
C MET A 72 -3.56 5.94 -4.68
N LEU A 73 -2.96 6.35 -5.80
CA LEU A 73 -2.04 5.53 -6.60
C LEU A 73 -0.60 6.04 -6.51
N THR A 74 -0.28 6.89 -5.54
CA THR A 74 1.11 7.21 -5.22
C THR A 74 1.90 5.92 -4.95
N GLY A 75 3.16 5.92 -5.36
CA GLY A 75 4.02 4.72 -5.42
C GLY A 75 4.30 4.04 -4.06
N ASP A 76 3.82 4.63 -2.97
CA ASP A 76 4.02 4.15 -1.61
C ASP A 76 2.97 3.10 -1.20
N TYR A 77 1.96 2.84 -2.03
CA TYR A 77 1.02 1.75 -1.77
C TYR A 77 1.73 0.40 -1.82
N GLN A 78 1.90 -0.20 -0.65
CA GLN A 78 2.43 -1.54 -0.48
C GLN A 78 1.27 -2.53 -0.42
N PRO A 79 1.16 -3.48 -1.36
CA PRO A 79 0.19 -4.56 -1.26
C PRO A 79 0.36 -5.31 0.08
N PRO A 80 -0.73 -5.80 0.71
CA PRO A 80 -0.66 -6.43 2.02
C PRO A 80 0.33 -7.59 2.11
N ASP A 81 0.56 -8.30 1.01
CA ASP A 81 1.52 -9.41 0.97
C ASP A 81 2.97 -8.91 1.06
N VAL A 82 3.27 -7.74 0.50
CA VAL A 82 4.60 -7.13 0.58
C VAL A 82 4.88 -6.61 1.99
N VAL A 83 3.87 -6.03 2.66
CA VAL A 83 3.96 -5.65 4.08
C VAL A 83 4.22 -6.88 4.96
N ARG A 84 3.46 -7.96 4.75
CA ARG A 84 3.63 -9.23 5.49
C ARG A 84 5.01 -9.86 5.25
N GLN A 85 5.54 -9.81 4.03
CA GLN A 85 6.86 -10.33 3.70
C GLN A 85 7.97 -9.51 4.36
N ARG A 86 7.83 -8.18 4.36
CA ARG A 86 8.74 -7.25 5.04
C ARG A 86 8.76 -7.50 6.55
N ASP A 87 7.59 -7.60 7.19
CA ASP A 87 7.50 -7.85 8.64
C ASP A 87 8.20 -9.15 9.03
N LYS A 88 8.00 -10.23 8.24
CA LYS A 88 8.72 -11.49 8.43
C LYS A 88 10.23 -11.35 8.28
N ALA A 89 10.70 -10.59 7.29
CA ALA A 89 12.13 -10.35 7.08
C ALA A 89 12.74 -9.55 8.24
N GLN A 90 12.02 -8.55 8.76
CA GLN A 90 12.45 -7.74 9.91
C GLN A 90 12.49 -8.58 11.21
N ASP A 91 11.49 -9.43 11.43
CA ASP A 91 11.48 -10.37 12.56
C ASP A 91 12.63 -11.37 12.48
N GLN A 92 12.95 -11.85 11.27
CA GLN A 92 14.07 -12.77 11.06
C GLN A 92 15.42 -12.10 11.31
N LEU A 93 15.60 -10.86 10.84
CA LEU A 93 16.79 -10.05 11.13
C LEU A 93 16.93 -9.77 12.63
N ALA A 94 15.85 -9.38 13.31
CA ALA A 94 15.86 -9.15 14.75
C ALA A 94 16.24 -10.42 15.54
N ARG A 95 15.81 -11.60 15.08
CA ARG A 95 16.23 -12.89 15.67
C ARG A 95 17.71 -13.18 15.45
N ILE A 96 18.24 -12.90 14.26
CA ILE A 96 19.67 -13.09 13.95
C ILE A 96 20.52 -12.16 14.80
N VAL A 97 20.17 -10.87 14.90
CA VAL A 97 20.91 -9.89 15.71
C VAL A 97 20.91 -10.28 17.18
N ARG A 98 19.74 -10.61 17.76
CA ARG A 98 19.64 -11.06 19.17
C ARG A 98 20.39 -12.36 19.42
N ALA A 99 20.40 -13.28 18.45
CA ALA A 99 21.23 -14.47 18.54
C ALA A 99 22.71 -14.08 18.56
N GLY A 100 23.17 -13.24 17.64
CA GLY A 100 24.54 -12.74 17.57
C GLY A 100 25.02 -12.05 18.85
N GLU A 101 24.18 -11.21 19.45
CA GLU A 101 24.46 -10.55 20.75
C GLU A 101 24.59 -11.57 21.90
N ARG A 102 23.81 -12.65 21.87
CA ARG A 102 23.85 -13.73 22.86
C ARG A 102 25.09 -14.62 22.73
N TRP A 103 25.67 -14.73 21.53
CA TRP A 103 26.88 -15.51 21.27
C TRP A 103 28.17 -14.71 21.46
N GLY A 104 28.14 -13.57 22.16
CA GLY A 104 29.26 -12.68 22.42
C GLY A 104 30.61 -13.41 22.51
N GLY A 105 31.33 -13.44 21.40
CA GLY A 105 32.45 -14.33 21.21
C GLY A 105 33.46 -13.73 20.23
N PRO A 106 34.76 -13.92 20.45
CA PRO A 106 35.85 -13.21 19.77
C PRO A 106 36.08 -13.63 18.30
N HIS A 107 35.07 -14.20 17.63
CA HIS A 107 35.17 -14.73 16.25
C HIS A 107 34.58 -13.81 15.18
N ASN A 108 34.05 -12.64 15.54
CA ASN A 108 33.45 -11.75 14.55
C ASN A 108 34.51 -11.04 13.69
N ASP A 109 35.67 -10.71 14.26
CA ASP A 109 36.77 -10.10 13.51
C ASP A 109 37.41 -11.07 12.51
N GLU A 110 37.41 -12.38 12.81
CA GLU A 110 37.99 -13.41 11.94
C GLU A 110 37.08 -13.74 10.74
N ILE A 111 35.75 -13.75 10.95
CA ILE A 111 34.77 -13.91 9.86
C ILE A 111 34.76 -12.69 8.93
N ILE A 112 34.82 -11.47 9.49
CA ILE A 112 34.94 -10.25 8.68
C ILE A 112 36.24 -10.28 7.87
N ARG A 113 37.37 -10.68 8.46
CA ARG A 113 38.65 -10.79 7.74
C ARG A 113 38.61 -11.81 6.60
N ILE A 114 38.05 -13.01 6.82
CA ILE A 114 37.92 -14.06 5.78
C ILE A 114 37.03 -13.60 4.61
N LEU A 115 36.01 -12.77 4.89
CA LEU A 115 35.14 -12.23 3.85
C LEU A 115 35.76 -11.05 3.10
N THR A 116 36.75 -10.37 3.67
CA THR A 116 37.44 -9.24 3.03
C THR A 116 38.72 -9.66 2.29
N ASP A 117 39.36 -10.77 2.68
CA ASP A 117 40.57 -11.32 2.01
C ASP A 117 40.27 -12.01 0.65
N ARG A 118 39.01 -12.37 0.37
CA ARG A 118 38.64 -13.10 -0.85
C ARG A 118 38.51 -12.26 -2.11
N ASP A 119 38.60 -10.93 -1.99
CA ASP A 119 38.51 -10.01 -3.12
C ASP A 119 39.89 -9.63 -3.72
N GLU A 120 41.02 -10.11 -3.15
CA GLU A 120 42.37 -9.75 -3.64
C GLU A 120 43.10 -10.85 -4.46
N GLU A 121 42.56 -12.07 -4.61
CA GLU A 121 43.23 -13.18 -5.35
C GLU A 121 42.81 -13.36 -6.82
N HIS A 122 42.14 -12.38 -7.43
CA HIS A 122 41.87 -12.40 -8.88
C HIS A 122 42.21 -11.06 -9.55
N LEU A 123 43.51 -10.81 -9.71
CA LEU A 123 44.11 -9.94 -10.72
C LEU A 123 45.36 -10.60 -11.31
#